data_AF-A0A1B2HZW6-F1
#
_entry.id   AF-A0A1B2HZW6-F1
#
_cell.length_a   1.000
_cell.length_b   1.000
_cell.length_c   1.000
_cell.angle_alpha   90.00
_cell.angle_beta   90.00
_cell.angle_gamma   90.00
#
_symmetry.space_group_name_H-M   'P 1'
#
loop_
_entity.id
_entity.type
_entity.pdbx_description
1 polymer ?
#
loop_
_entity_poly.entity_id
_entity_poly.type
_entity_poly.pdbx_seq_one_letter_code
_entity_poly.pdbx_strand_id
1 'polypeptide(L)'
;MDDQSTPTLYTWAGGAPALARLTEAFYRRVAEDEVLAPVFAGMDPGHAHHVALWLGEVFGGPAAYTEERGGYEFMLSQHLGRAITEEQRRRWLDLIMDAADEVALPDDPEFRAAFVSYLEWGTRLAVRNSAVDATPFHEAPVPKWGWGEAPPYVQ
;
A
#
# COMPACT_ATOMS: atom_id res chain seq x y z
N MET A 1 26.95 -15.99 18.17
CA MET A 1 25.54 -15.69 18.48
C MET A 1 25.13 -14.75 17.38
N ASP A 2 24.65 -15.31 16.28
CA ASP A 2 24.29 -14.52 15.11
C ASP A 2 23.05 -13.71 15.47
N ASP A 3 23.19 -12.40 15.38
CA ASP A 3 22.14 -11.41 15.57
C ASP A 3 21.12 -11.58 14.42
N GLN A 4 20.20 -12.53 14.59
CA GLN A 4 19.06 -12.70 13.68
C GLN A 4 18.06 -11.57 13.93
N SER A 5 18.41 -10.38 13.45
CA SER A 5 17.48 -9.26 13.40
C SER A 5 16.26 -9.63 12.55
N THR A 6 15.08 -9.36 13.08
CA THR A 6 13.81 -9.52 12.35
C THR A 6 13.89 -8.80 11.00
N PRO A 7 13.62 -9.47 9.86
CA PRO A 7 13.67 -8.84 8.55
C PRO A 7 12.60 -7.75 8.42
N THR A 8 12.77 -6.80 7.49
CA THR A 8 11.72 -5.83 7.18
C THR A 8 10.53 -6.53 6.51
N LEU A 9 9.34 -5.92 6.58
CA LEU A 9 8.15 -6.40 5.85
C LEU A 9 8.42 -6.49 4.34
N TYR A 10 9.19 -5.56 3.79
CA TYR A 10 9.60 -5.56 2.39
C TYR A 10 10.40 -6.81 2.04
N THR A 11 11.42 -7.14 2.84
CA THR A 11 12.23 -8.34 2.63
C THR A 11 11.38 -9.60 2.79
N TRP A 12 10.53 -9.66 3.81
CA TRP A 12 9.67 -10.81 4.05
C TRP A 12 8.64 -11.05 2.95
N ALA A 13 8.05 -9.97 2.40
CA ALA A 13 7.12 -10.05 1.28
C ALA A 13 7.76 -10.59 -0.01
N GLY A 14 9.09 -10.67 -0.11
CA GLY A 14 9.82 -11.03 -1.33
C GLY A 14 10.29 -9.82 -2.15
N GLY A 15 10.32 -8.62 -1.55
CA GLY A 15 10.85 -7.39 -2.13
C GLY A 15 10.06 -6.84 -3.32
N ALA A 16 10.69 -5.97 -4.10
CA ALA A 16 10.08 -5.28 -5.24
C ALA A 16 9.40 -6.23 -6.25
N PRO A 17 9.98 -7.39 -6.63
CA PRO A 17 9.30 -8.29 -7.55
C PRO A 17 7.96 -8.82 -7.04
N ALA A 18 7.83 -9.05 -5.73
CA ALA A 18 6.57 -9.51 -5.14
C ALA A 18 5.53 -8.39 -5.08
N LEU A 19 5.93 -7.18 -4.68
CA LEU A 19 5.04 -6.02 -4.65
C LEU A 19 4.58 -5.58 -6.04
N ALA A 20 5.43 -5.72 -7.06
CA ALA A 20 5.05 -5.46 -8.45
C ALA A 20 3.95 -6.44 -8.91
N ARG A 21 4.12 -7.75 -8.66
CA ARG A 21 3.09 -8.74 -8.97
C ARG A 21 1.78 -8.45 -8.22
N LEU A 22 1.87 -8.11 -6.94
CA LEU A 22 0.72 -7.74 -6.12
C LEU A 22 -0.06 -6.59 -6.75
N THR A 23 0.59 -5.48 -7.07
CA THR A 23 -0.12 -4.30 -7.58
C THR A 23 -0.62 -4.50 -9.00
N GLU A 24 0.10 -5.24 -9.85
CA GLU A 24 -0.40 -5.64 -11.17
C GLU A 24 -1.68 -6.49 -11.07
N ALA A 25 -1.68 -7.51 -10.22
CA ALA A 25 -2.86 -8.36 -9.99
C ALA A 25 -4.02 -7.59 -9.35
N PHE A 26 -3.70 -6.65 -8.46
CA PHE A 26 -4.67 -5.75 -7.84
C PHE A 26 -5.33 -4.81 -8.86
N TYR A 27 -4.55 -4.09 -9.65
CA TYR A 27 -5.11 -3.13 -10.61
C TYR A 27 -5.83 -3.79 -11.79
N ARG A 28 -5.48 -5.03 -12.14
CA ARG A 28 -6.29 -5.85 -13.05
C ARG A 28 -7.72 -6.06 -12.51
N ARG A 29 -7.87 -6.36 -11.21
CA ARG A 29 -9.18 -6.49 -10.56
C ARG A 29 -9.92 -5.16 -10.49
N VAL A 30 -9.22 -4.09 -10.11
CA VAL A 30 -9.79 -2.73 -10.03
C VAL A 30 -10.41 -2.31 -11.37
N ALA A 31 -9.77 -2.64 -12.49
CA ALA A 31 -10.27 -2.31 -13.82
C ALA A 31 -11.59 -3.02 -14.18
N GLU A 32 -11.86 -4.17 -13.56
CA GLU A 32 -13.07 -4.98 -13.76
C GLU A 32 -14.15 -4.74 -12.69
N ASP A 33 -13.84 -3.94 -11.65
CA ASP A 33 -14.71 -3.74 -10.50
C ASP A 33 -15.67 -2.56 -10.69
N GLU A 34 -16.97 -2.78 -10.53
CA GLU A 34 -17.99 -1.75 -10.76
C GLU A 34 -17.87 -0.53 -9.83
N VAL A 35 -17.35 -0.70 -8.60
CA VAL A 35 -17.21 0.37 -7.61
C VAL A 35 -15.93 1.18 -7.85
N LEU A 36 -14.83 0.51 -8.18
CA LEU A 36 -13.51 1.14 -8.29
C LEU A 36 -13.11 1.53 -9.71
N ALA A 37 -13.58 0.83 -10.75
CA ALA A 37 -13.22 1.17 -12.13
C ALA A 37 -13.52 2.65 -12.48
N PRO A 38 -14.65 3.26 -12.05
CA PRO A 38 -14.88 4.70 -12.26
C PRO A 38 -13.89 5.60 -11.50
N VAL A 39 -13.44 5.18 -10.32
CA VAL A 39 -12.47 5.95 -9.48
C VAL A 39 -11.11 6.04 -10.16
N PHE A 40 -10.70 4.95 -10.81
CA PHE A 40 -9.42 4.83 -11.49
C PHE A 40 -9.51 5.06 -13.01
N ALA A 41 -10.65 5.55 -13.51
CA ALA A 41 -10.82 5.86 -14.92
C ALA A 41 -9.79 6.91 -15.39
N GLY A 42 -9.04 6.59 -16.43
CA GLY A 42 -7.97 7.45 -16.95
C GLY A 42 -6.74 7.55 -16.04
N MET A 43 -6.55 6.59 -15.11
CA MET A 43 -5.32 6.52 -14.32
C MET A 43 -4.08 6.41 -15.20
N ASP A 44 -2.97 6.90 -14.68
CA ASP A 44 -1.65 6.78 -15.30
C ASP A 44 -1.31 5.29 -15.57
N PRO A 45 -0.80 4.93 -16.77
CA PRO A 45 -0.45 3.53 -17.08
C PRO A 45 0.59 2.91 -16.13
N GLY A 46 1.45 3.73 -15.53
CA GLY A 46 2.44 3.33 -14.52
C GLY A 46 1.90 3.27 -13.10
N HIS A 47 0.61 3.55 -12.86
CA HIS A 47 0.04 3.65 -11.51
C HIS A 47 0.28 2.41 -10.64
N ALA A 48 0.15 1.20 -11.21
CA ALA A 48 0.44 -0.04 -10.49
C ALA A 48 1.90 -0.12 -10.00
N HIS A 49 2.85 0.25 -10.86
CA HIS A 49 4.26 0.32 -10.50
C HIS A 49 4.52 1.36 -9.40
N HIS A 50 3.90 2.53 -9.53
CA HIS A 50 4.02 3.60 -8.54
C HIS A 50 3.52 3.19 -7.15
N VAL A 51 2.44 2.42 -7.07
CA VAL A 51 1.95 1.88 -5.79
C VAL A 51 2.88 0.81 -5.23
N ALA A 52 3.50 -0.01 -6.09
CA ALA A 52 4.51 -0.98 -5.63
C ALA A 52 5.72 -0.29 -5.00
N LEU A 53 6.20 0.81 -5.61
CA LEU A 53 7.27 1.62 -5.04
C LEU A 53 6.85 2.21 -3.68
N TRP A 54 5.64 2.77 -3.58
CA TRP A 54 5.10 3.33 -2.33
C TRP A 54 5.06 2.29 -1.21
N LEU A 55 4.45 1.12 -1.47
CA LEU A 55 4.39 0.03 -0.51
C LEU A 55 5.79 -0.46 -0.12
N GLY A 56 6.70 -0.54 -1.10
CA GLY A 56 8.06 -0.99 -0.87
C GLY A 56 8.82 -0.08 0.10
N GLU A 57 8.75 1.23 -0.13
CA GLU A 57 9.40 2.21 0.74
C GLU A 57 8.79 2.23 2.15
N VAL A 58 7.46 2.08 2.25
CA VAL A 58 6.76 2.03 3.54
C VAL A 58 7.14 0.80 4.35
N PHE A 59 7.25 -0.35 3.71
CA PHE A 59 7.58 -1.63 4.34
C PHE A 59 9.08 -1.82 4.63
N GLY A 60 9.86 -0.74 4.54
CA GLY A 60 11.28 -0.75 4.90
C GLY A 60 12.22 -1.15 3.76
N GLY A 61 11.75 -1.08 2.51
CA GLY A 61 12.58 -1.17 1.32
C GLY A 61 13.29 0.16 0.98
N PRO A 62 13.94 0.24 -0.19
CA PRO A 62 14.61 1.46 -0.67
C PRO A 62 13.66 2.66 -0.79
N ALA A 63 14.21 3.88 -0.78
CA ALA A 63 13.45 5.12 -0.90
C ALA A 63 13.02 5.46 -2.36
N ALA A 64 12.76 4.43 -3.17
CA ALA A 64 12.56 4.56 -4.60
C ALA A 64 11.32 5.41 -4.96
N TYR A 65 10.23 5.34 -4.18
CA TYR A 65 9.08 6.20 -4.41
C TYR A 65 9.43 7.67 -4.16
N THR A 66 10.14 7.95 -3.06
CA THR A 66 10.59 9.30 -2.75
C THR A 66 11.51 9.84 -3.84
N GLU A 67 12.49 9.06 -4.27
CA GLU A 67 13.47 9.45 -5.30
C GLU A 67 12.80 9.71 -6.66
N GLU A 68 11.84 8.88 -7.06
CA GLU A 68 11.22 8.97 -8.38
C GLU A 68 10.01 9.89 -8.42
N ARG A 69 9.26 10.01 -7.31
CA ARG A 69 7.93 10.64 -7.28
C ARG A 69 7.83 11.81 -6.31
N GLY A 70 8.78 12.03 -5.42
CA GLY A 70 8.72 13.13 -4.45
C GLY A 70 8.03 12.79 -3.13
N GLY A 71 7.86 11.50 -2.83
CA GLY A 71 7.52 11.04 -1.48
C GLY A 71 6.09 11.37 -1.06
N TYR A 72 5.89 11.56 0.25
CA TYR A 72 4.57 11.75 0.85
C TYR A 72 3.79 12.91 0.22
N GLU A 73 4.44 14.04 -0.06
CA GLU A 73 3.77 15.22 -0.62
C GLU A 73 3.13 14.89 -1.98
N PHE A 74 3.86 14.17 -2.83
CA PHE A 74 3.32 13.73 -4.11
C PHE A 74 2.20 12.70 -3.93
N MET A 75 2.37 11.71 -3.04
CA MET A 75 1.30 10.73 -2.74
C MET A 75 0.01 11.43 -2.29
N LEU A 76 0.14 12.40 -1.38
CA LEU A 76 -0.99 13.20 -0.90
C LEU A 76 -1.69 13.92 -2.05
N SER A 77 -0.92 14.56 -2.96
CA SER A 77 -1.49 15.29 -4.11
C SER A 77 -2.38 14.43 -5.00
N GLN A 78 -2.13 13.12 -5.07
CA GLN A 78 -2.95 12.20 -5.88
C GLN A 78 -4.33 11.92 -5.26
N HIS A 79 -4.50 12.17 -3.96
CA HIS A 79 -5.72 11.88 -3.22
C HIS A 79 -6.60 13.12 -2.98
N LEU A 80 -6.03 14.32 -2.98
CA LEU A 80 -6.75 15.57 -2.68
C LEU A 80 -7.97 15.76 -3.61
N GLY A 81 -9.11 16.12 -3.02
CA GLY A 81 -10.34 16.46 -3.75
C GLY A 81 -11.01 15.30 -4.49
N ARG A 82 -10.57 14.06 -4.28
CA ARG A 82 -11.15 12.86 -4.93
C ARG A 82 -12.47 12.40 -4.32
N ALA A 83 -12.83 12.89 -3.12
CA ALA A 83 -14.04 12.54 -2.38
C ALA A 83 -14.26 11.02 -2.28
N ILE A 84 -13.21 10.28 -1.89
CA ILE A 84 -13.23 8.83 -1.76
C ILE A 84 -14.23 8.43 -0.68
N THR A 85 -15.15 7.53 -1.02
CA THR A 85 -16.19 7.06 -0.10
C THR A 85 -15.72 5.87 0.75
N GLU A 86 -16.41 5.62 1.86
CA GLU A 86 -16.13 4.44 2.71
C GLU A 86 -16.40 3.12 1.98
N GLU A 87 -17.35 3.10 1.05
CA GLU A 87 -17.63 1.94 0.19
C GLU A 87 -16.44 1.65 -0.73
N GLN A 88 -15.94 2.68 -1.44
CA GLN A 88 -14.75 2.56 -2.28
C GLN A 88 -13.54 2.14 -1.45
N ARG A 89 -13.35 2.70 -0.25
CA ARG A 89 -12.25 2.34 0.65
C ARG A 89 -12.26 0.85 1.01
N ARG A 90 -13.41 0.32 1.44
CA ARG A 90 -13.54 -1.09 1.81
C ARG A 90 -13.33 -1.99 0.61
N ARG A 91 -13.93 -1.64 -0.53
CA ARG A 91 -13.76 -2.43 -1.76
C ARG A 91 -12.31 -2.48 -2.22
N TRP A 92 -11.58 -1.36 -2.09
CA TRP A 92 -10.15 -1.30 -2.39
C TRP A 92 -9.37 -2.27 -1.50
N LEU A 93 -9.67 -2.30 -0.20
CA LEU A 93 -9.03 -3.19 0.76
C LEU A 93 -9.32 -4.66 0.45
N ASP A 94 -10.57 -5.00 0.13
CA ASP A 94 -10.95 -6.38 -0.23
C ASP A 94 -10.17 -6.86 -1.46
N LEU A 95 -10.12 -6.05 -2.52
CA LEU A 95 -9.47 -6.44 -3.78
C LEU A 95 -7.95 -6.58 -3.65
N ILE A 96 -7.26 -5.77 -2.84
CA ILE A 96 -5.81 -5.91 -2.65
C ILE A 96 -5.49 -7.14 -1.79
N MET A 97 -6.38 -7.53 -0.88
CA MET A 97 -6.26 -8.77 -0.12
C MET A 97 -6.45 -10.00 -1.03
N ASP A 98 -7.46 -10.00 -1.88
CA ASP A 98 -7.66 -11.05 -2.89
C ASP A 98 -6.46 -11.15 -3.86
N ALA A 99 -5.86 -10.01 -4.22
CA ALA A 99 -4.66 -9.97 -5.05
C ALA A 99 -3.43 -10.52 -4.33
N ALA A 100 -3.28 -10.26 -3.03
CA ALA A 100 -2.19 -10.80 -2.22
C ALA A 100 -2.25 -12.34 -2.15
N ASP A 101 -3.44 -12.90 -2.06
CA ASP A 101 -3.65 -14.35 -2.08
C ASP A 101 -3.34 -14.95 -3.47
N GLU A 102 -3.78 -14.29 -4.55
CA GLU A 102 -3.49 -14.75 -5.91
C GLU A 102 -1.97 -14.85 -6.18
N VAL A 103 -1.21 -13.84 -5.77
CA VAL A 103 0.24 -13.78 -6.05
C VAL A 103 1.08 -14.53 -5.02
N ALA A 104 0.44 -15.24 -4.10
CA ALA A 104 1.06 -15.98 -3.00
C ALA A 104 2.02 -15.10 -2.17
N LEU A 105 1.56 -13.90 -1.78
CA LEU A 105 2.24 -13.15 -0.71
C LEU A 105 2.21 -13.99 0.58
N PRO A 106 3.22 -13.86 1.48
CA PRO A 106 3.27 -14.66 2.70
C PRO A 106 1.95 -14.62 3.46
N ASP A 107 1.42 -15.77 3.85
CA ASP A 107 0.12 -15.93 4.53
C ASP A 107 0.27 -16.25 6.03
N ASP A 108 1.49 -16.17 6.56
CA ASP A 108 1.74 -16.30 7.98
C ASP A 108 1.00 -15.20 8.78
N PRO A 109 0.46 -15.53 9.98
CA PRO A 109 -0.37 -14.61 10.75
C PRO A 109 0.31 -13.28 11.06
N GLU A 110 1.62 -13.30 11.34
CA GLU A 110 2.41 -12.12 11.67
C GLU A 110 2.49 -11.14 10.50
N PHE A 111 2.82 -11.64 9.30
CA PHE A 111 2.88 -10.80 8.11
C PHE A 111 1.50 -10.28 7.71
N ARG A 112 0.48 -11.15 7.72
CA ARG A 112 -0.88 -10.74 7.33
C ARG A 112 -1.47 -9.71 8.29
N ALA A 113 -1.23 -9.83 9.60
CA ALA A 113 -1.63 -8.82 10.57
C ALA A 113 -0.93 -7.46 10.29
N ALA A 114 0.39 -7.48 10.07
CA ALA A 114 1.16 -6.27 9.80
C ALA A 114 0.73 -5.60 8.47
N PHE A 115 0.58 -6.39 7.41
CA PHE A 115 0.14 -5.93 6.09
C PHE A 115 -1.26 -5.28 6.14
N VAL A 116 -2.25 -5.97 6.72
CA VAL A 116 -3.62 -5.44 6.84
C VAL A 116 -3.65 -4.18 7.70
N SER A 117 -2.90 -4.15 8.80
CA SER A 117 -2.90 -2.99 9.70
C SER A 117 -2.45 -1.70 9.00
N TYR A 118 -1.43 -1.78 8.14
CA TYR A 118 -0.98 -0.65 7.34
C TYR A 118 -2.05 -0.21 6.33
N LEU A 119 -2.58 -1.15 5.55
CA LEU A 119 -3.55 -0.83 4.50
C LEU A 119 -4.82 -0.22 5.10
N GLU A 120 -5.31 -0.75 6.22
CA GLU A 120 -6.45 -0.19 6.94
C GLU A 120 -6.16 1.22 7.46
N TRP A 121 -4.99 1.46 8.06
CA TRP A 121 -4.58 2.78 8.52
C TRP A 121 -4.46 3.79 7.35
N GLY A 122 -3.75 3.40 6.28
CA GLY A 122 -3.46 4.26 5.14
C GLY A 122 -4.72 4.61 4.34
N THR A 123 -5.62 3.64 4.11
CA THR A 123 -6.87 3.89 3.38
C THR A 123 -7.83 4.79 4.16
N ARG A 124 -7.82 4.77 5.50
CA ARG A 124 -8.57 5.75 6.31
C ARG A 124 -8.03 7.17 6.16
N LEU A 125 -6.72 7.34 6.06
CA LEU A 125 -6.12 8.64 5.74
C LEU A 125 -6.47 9.07 4.32
N ALA A 126 -6.46 8.16 3.35
CA ALA A 126 -6.88 8.48 1.98
C ALA A 126 -8.31 9.04 1.94
N VAL A 127 -9.26 8.43 2.64
CA VAL A 127 -10.64 8.97 2.76
C VAL A 127 -10.62 10.38 3.34
N ARG A 128 -9.99 10.58 4.50
CA ARG A 128 -9.93 11.89 5.18
C ARG A 128 -9.29 12.97 4.31
N ASN A 129 -8.15 12.66 3.69
CA ASN A 129 -7.38 13.60 2.89
C ASN A 129 -8.04 13.90 1.53
N SER A 130 -8.93 13.02 1.05
CA SER A 130 -9.63 13.21 -0.22
C SER A 130 -10.87 14.08 -0.14
N ALA A 131 -11.36 14.38 1.07
CA ALA A 131 -12.54 15.23 1.24
C ALA A 131 -12.32 16.62 0.60
N VAL A 132 -13.40 17.21 0.07
CA VAL A 132 -13.35 18.47 -0.68
C VAL A 132 -12.85 19.64 0.18
N ASP A 133 -13.13 19.60 1.47
CA ASP A 133 -12.75 20.58 2.49
C ASP A 133 -11.60 20.10 3.41
N ALA A 134 -10.89 19.05 3.01
CA ALA A 134 -9.79 18.52 3.79
C ALA A 134 -8.66 19.55 3.99
N THR A 135 -8.09 19.58 5.19
CA THR A 135 -6.89 20.37 5.54
C THR A 135 -5.78 19.44 6.06
N PRO A 136 -5.23 18.55 5.20
CA PRO A 136 -4.24 17.58 5.63
C PRO A 136 -2.89 18.23 5.94
N PHE A 137 -2.04 17.51 6.68
CA PHE A 137 -0.63 17.89 6.80
C PHE A 137 0.06 17.65 5.46
N HIS A 138 0.60 18.72 4.86
CA HIS A 138 1.27 18.67 3.56
C HIS A 138 2.72 18.21 3.66
N GLU A 139 3.38 18.48 4.79
CA GLU A 139 4.76 18.08 5.07
C GLU A 139 4.77 16.97 6.11
N ALA A 140 5.05 15.74 5.66
CA ALA A 140 5.25 14.58 6.52
C ALA A 140 6.23 13.60 5.85
N PRO A 141 6.95 12.77 6.62
CA PRO A 141 7.77 11.72 6.02
C PRO A 141 6.90 10.61 5.41
N VAL A 142 7.47 9.86 4.47
CA VAL A 142 6.88 8.56 4.08
C VAL A 142 6.79 7.68 5.33
N PRO A 143 5.61 7.12 5.65
CA PRO A 143 5.45 6.32 6.86
C PRO A 143 6.36 5.09 6.78
N LYS A 144 6.93 4.69 7.91
CA LYS A 144 7.67 3.43 8.03
C LYS A 144 6.83 2.46 8.85
N TRP A 145 6.47 1.34 8.23
CA TRP A 145 5.62 0.33 8.85
C TRP A 145 6.40 -0.95 9.11
N GLY A 146 6.18 -1.53 10.28
CA GLY A 146 6.83 -2.76 10.74
C GLY A 146 5.83 -3.77 11.25
N TRP A 147 6.32 -4.76 12.01
CA TRP A 147 5.55 -5.93 12.42
C TRP A 147 4.51 -5.71 13.53
N GLY A 148 4.48 -4.53 14.16
CA GLY A 148 3.57 -4.27 15.29
C GLY A 148 3.92 -5.10 16.53
N GLU A 149 2.91 -5.56 17.26
CA GLU A 149 3.06 -6.28 18.55
C GLU A 149 3.57 -7.73 18.40
N ALA A 150 3.48 -8.33 17.20
CA ALA A 150 3.82 -9.72 16.95
C ALA A 150 4.80 -9.85 15.76
N PRO A 151 6.13 -9.84 16.01
CA PRO A 151 7.13 -10.10 14.98
C PRO A 151 7.09 -11.58 14.52
N PRO A 152 7.55 -11.88 13.30
CA PRO A 152 7.54 -13.23 12.74
C PRO A 152 8.45 -14.17 13.52
N TYR A 153 8.11 -15.44 13.54
CA TYR A 153 8.99 -16.48 14.07
C TYR A 153 10.12 -16.77 13.07
N VAL A 154 11.36 -16.49 13.46
CA VAL A 154 12.57 -16.84 12.69
C VAL A 154 13.03 -18.26 13.06
N GLN A 155 13.46 -19.05 12.06
CA GLN A 155 14.04 -20.40 12.23
C GLN A 155 15.53 -20.42 11.90
#